data_AF-A0A936SL54-F1
#
_entry.id   AF-A0A936SL54-F1
#
_cell.length_a   1.000
_cell.length_b   1.000
_cell.length_c   1.000
_cell.angle_alpha   90.00
_cell.angle_beta   90.00
_cell.angle_gamma   90.00
#
_symmetry.space_group_name_H-M   'P 1'
#
loop_
_entity.id
_entity.type
_entity.pdbx_description
1 polymer ?
#
loop_
_entity_poly.entity_id
_entity_poly.type
_entity_poly.pdbx_seq_one_letter_code
_entity_poly.pdbx_strand_id
1 'polypeptide(L)'
;MVAFAAGGMNAQLPLCAINPSTGQPKNCCNATGFADCPRTGFGVDLRLNSAKNRTDRPNEANVWPMTIAKIAAFKRPKKWKWNQSRDKLVEYGEGTPLRVSLYLQAVSKYDRGSEACNCNLTGEVNNDYHLVLGRTKNAAEKYSLTAEISPRIHRTNWTHDRLKELAKQKAYVRVTGWAMLDTRHIGDKHPIRRTHWKIHPVTQLEVCTTTKSQCDTGTGWTPLEDLP
;
A
#
# COMPACT_ATOMS: atom_id res chain seq x y z
N MET A 1 32.64 6.39 -33.31
CA MET A 1 31.24 6.58 -32.87
C MET A 1 30.63 5.21 -32.70
N VAL A 2 30.40 4.79 -31.45
CA VAL A 2 29.76 3.50 -31.14
C VAL A 2 28.27 3.75 -31.00
N ALA A 3 27.48 3.20 -31.91
CA ALA A 3 26.03 3.25 -31.84
C ALA A 3 25.55 2.28 -30.76
N PHE A 4 24.96 2.81 -29.68
CA PHE A 4 24.22 2.00 -28.71
C PHE A 4 22.90 1.55 -29.35
N ALA A 5 22.75 0.25 -29.57
CA ALA A 5 21.47 -0.35 -29.87
C ALA A 5 20.56 -0.21 -28.63
N ALA A 6 19.50 0.58 -28.77
CA ALA A 6 18.42 0.64 -27.80
C ALA A 6 17.70 -0.72 -27.79
N GLY A 7 18.01 -1.55 -26.79
CA GLY A 7 17.28 -2.77 -26.49
C GLY A 7 15.87 -2.42 -26.00
N GLY A 8 14.94 -2.26 -26.95
CA GLY A 8 13.52 -2.24 -26.67
C GLY A 8 13.06 -3.64 -26.26
N MET A 9 12.62 -3.79 -25.02
CA MET A 9 11.69 -4.84 -24.60
C MET A 9 10.64 -4.23 -23.70
N ASN A 10 9.70 -3.52 -24.33
CA ASN A 10 8.46 -3.09 -23.69
C ASN A 10 7.34 -4.03 -24.16
N ALA A 11 7.49 -5.33 -23.88
CA ALA A 11 6.40 -6.29 -24.04
C ALA A 11 5.44 -6.06 -22.86
N GLN A 12 4.39 -5.28 -23.09
CA GLN A 12 3.29 -5.16 -22.12
C GLN A 12 2.78 -6.55 -21.78
N LEU A 13 2.90 -6.94 -20.51
CA LEU A 13 2.39 -8.21 -20.02
C LEU A 13 0.87 -8.30 -20.26
N PRO A 14 0.36 -9.47 -20.69
CA PRO A 14 -1.04 -9.60 -21.06
C PRO A 14 -1.95 -9.46 -19.85
N LEU A 15 -3.02 -8.67 -20.01
CA LEU A 15 -4.15 -8.65 -19.07
C LEU A 15 -4.81 -10.02 -19.05
N CYS A 16 -5.08 -10.57 -17.87
CA CYS A 16 -5.87 -11.79 -17.77
C CYS A 16 -7.34 -11.52 -18.16
N ALA A 17 -8.01 -12.49 -18.77
CA ALA A 17 -9.45 -12.43 -19.00
C ALA A 17 -10.23 -12.44 -17.68
N ILE A 18 -11.44 -11.87 -17.68
CA ILE A 18 -12.39 -11.99 -16.57
C ILE A 18 -13.11 -13.34 -16.70
N ASN A 19 -13.28 -14.06 -15.60
CA ASN A 19 -14.11 -15.25 -15.55
C ASN A 19 -15.60 -14.85 -15.70
N PRO A 20 -16.28 -15.30 -16.78
CA PRO A 20 -17.64 -14.88 -17.08
C PRO A 20 -18.68 -15.32 -16.03
N SER A 21 -18.42 -16.37 -15.23
CA SER A 21 -19.37 -16.84 -14.22
C SER A 21 -19.30 -16.09 -12.89
N THR A 22 -18.13 -15.57 -12.54
CA THR A 22 -17.90 -14.88 -11.25
C THR A 22 -17.69 -13.38 -11.42
N GLY A 23 -17.45 -12.90 -12.64
CA GLY A 23 -16.99 -11.54 -12.90
C GLY A 23 -15.61 -11.23 -12.32
N GLN A 24 -14.90 -12.24 -11.79
CA GLN A 24 -13.59 -12.09 -11.16
C GLN A 24 -12.45 -12.32 -12.17
N PRO A 25 -11.27 -11.74 -11.97
CA PRO A 25 -10.10 -11.95 -12.84
C PRO A 25 -9.68 -13.44 -12.87
N LYS A 26 -9.37 -13.99 -14.06
CA LYS A 26 -8.74 -15.31 -14.16
C LYS A 26 -7.29 -15.21 -13.69
N ASN A 27 -6.82 -16.16 -12.87
CA ASN A 27 -5.39 -16.25 -12.54
C ASN A 27 -4.64 -16.80 -13.76
N CYS A 28 -3.84 -15.96 -14.42
CA CYS A 28 -3.03 -16.33 -15.59
C CYS A 28 -1.53 -16.17 -15.33
N CYS A 29 -1.13 -16.09 -14.06
CA CYS A 29 0.25 -15.92 -13.68
C CYS A 29 0.96 -17.26 -13.61
N ASN A 30 2.10 -17.38 -14.31
CA ASN A 30 3.02 -18.52 -14.22
C ASN A 30 4.29 -18.17 -13.43
N ALA A 31 4.28 -17.10 -12.62
CA ALA A 31 5.43 -16.77 -11.79
C ALA A 31 5.62 -17.87 -10.74
N THR A 32 6.83 -18.41 -10.65
CA THR A 32 7.23 -19.43 -9.67
C THR A 32 7.87 -18.83 -8.42
N GLY A 33 8.24 -17.54 -8.47
CA GLY A 33 8.74 -16.78 -7.33
C GLY A 33 8.63 -15.27 -7.54
N PHE A 34 8.89 -14.49 -6.48
CA PHE A 34 8.73 -13.02 -6.51
C PHE A 34 9.68 -12.33 -7.49
N ALA A 35 10.87 -12.90 -7.70
CA ALA A 35 11.85 -12.41 -8.67
C ALA A 35 11.29 -12.41 -10.10
N ASP A 36 10.45 -13.40 -10.43
CA ASP A 36 9.79 -13.55 -11.73
C ASP A 36 8.49 -12.75 -11.81
N CYS A 37 8.11 -12.08 -10.72
CA CYS A 37 6.92 -11.26 -10.65
C CYS A 37 7.19 -9.84 -11.18
N PRO A 38 6.67 -9.46 -12.35
CA PRO A 38 6.88 -8.13 -12.92
C PRO A 38 6.22 -7.06 -12.06
N ARG A 39 6.74 -5.82 -12.12
CA ARG A 39 6.22 -4.68 -11.35
C ARG A 39 4.72 -4.45 -11.56
N THR A 40 4.21 -4.71 -12.75
CA THR A 40 2.78 -4.60 -13.07
C THR A 40 1.93 -5.70 -12.42
N GLY A 41 2.53 -6.66 -11.72
CA GLY A 41 1.88 -7.90 -11.33
C GLY A 41 1.26 -8.61 -12.53
N PHE A 42 0.21 -9.38 -12.26
CA PHE A 42 -0.66 -9.99 -13.27
C PHE A 42 -2.13 -9.71 -12.95
N GLY A 43 -3.04 -10.14 -13.81
CA GLY A 43 -4.49 -9.99 -13.61
C GLY A 43 -5.08 -8.94 -14.54
N VAL A 44 -6.24 -8.42 -14.15
CA VAL A 44 -7.04 -7.50 -14.97
C VAL A 44 -6.75 -6.03 -14.70
N ASP A 45 -5.92 -5.67 -13.71
CA ASP A 45 -5.62 -4.28 -13.35
C ASP A 45 -4.13 -4.06 -13.10
N LEU A 46 -3.37 -4.16 -14.19
CA LEU A 46 -1.92 -3.97 -14.20
C LEU A 46 -1.53 -2.55 -13.77
N ARG A 47 -2.38 -1.55 -14.00
CA ARG A 47 -2.15 -0.17 -13.57
C ARG A 47 -2.29 0.00 -12.06
N LEU A 48 -3.33 -0.58 -11.46
CA LEU A 48 -3.47 -0.62 -9.99
C LEU A 48 -2.27 -1.33 -9.36
N ASN A 49 -1.92 -2.49 -9.89
CA ASN A 49 -0.77 -3.26 -9.42
C ASN A 49 0.54 -2.47 -9.53
N SER A 50 0.76 -1.75 -10.63
CA SER A 50 1.94 -0.89 -10.82
C SER A 50 2.03 0.23 -9.79
N ALA A 51 0.88 0.80 -9.41
CA ALA A 51 0.80 1.82 -8.35
C ALA A 51 1.11 1.22 -6.98
N LYS A 52 0.61 0.02 -6.67
CA LYS A 52 0.97 -0.73 -5.45
C LYS A 52 2.47 -1.02 -5.38
N ASN A 53 3.03 -1.48 -6.50
CA ASN A 53 4.40 -1.95 -6.65
C ASN A 53 5.44 -0.87 -6.98
N ARG A 54 5.13 0.41 -6.76
CA ARG A 54 6.15 1.46 -6.91
C ARG A 54 7.24 1.29 -5.83
N THR A 55 8.48 1.62 -6.18
CA THR A 55 9.66 1.43 -5.30
C THR A 55 10.35 2.73 -4.95
N ASP A 56 9.95 3.82 -5.58
CA ASP A 56 10.49 5.14 -5.33
C ASP A 56 10.06 5.66 -3.95
N ARG A 57 10.96 6.42 -3.31
CA ARG A 57 10.73 7.03 -2.00
C ARG A 57 10.40 8.50 -2.16
N PRO A 58 9.43 9.04 -1.40
CA PRO A 58 9.19 10.48 -1.33
C PRO A 58 10.47 11.25 -1.00
N ASN A 59 10.69 12.37 -1.67
CA ASN A 59 11.61 13.38 -1.16
C ASN A 59 10.99 13.98 0.10
N GLU A 60 11.72 13.99 1.21
CA GLU A 60 11.27 14.47 2.51
C GLU A 60 10.70 15.90 2.46
N ALA A 61 11.30 16.79 1.66
CA ALA A 61 10.83 18.16 1.49
C ALA A 61 9.43 18.27 0.87
N ASN A 62 8.97 17.20 0.20
CA ASN A 62 7.66 17.14 -0.44
C ASN A 62 6.64 16.38 0.39
N VAL A 63 7.01 15.77 1.52
CA VAL A 63 6.10 14.94 2.33
C VAL A 63 5.15 15.82 3.14
N TRP A 64 3.85 15.66 2.91
CA TRP A 64 2.83 16.44 3.61
C TRP A 64 2.27 15.73 4.85
N PRO A 65 2.30 16.36 6.04
CA PRO A 65 1.58 15.85 7.21
C PRO A 65 0.06 15.89 6.99
N MET A 66 -0.59 14.74 7.18
CA MET A 66 -2.00 14.55 6.88
C MET A 66 -2.75 13.91 8.05
N THR A 67 -4.07 14.11 8.06
CA THR A 67 -4.99 13.40 8.96
C THR A 67 -5.86 12.43 8.16
N ILE A 68 -6.47 11.46 8.83
CA ILE A 68 -7.45 10.55 8.20
C ILE A 68 -8.56 11.36 7.49
N ALA A 69 -9.01 12.47 8.10
CA ALA A 69 -10.06 13.30 7.54
C ALA A 69 -9.61 14.00 6.24
N LYS A 70 -8.39 14.54 6.18
CA LYS A 70 -7.84 15.17 4.96
C LYS A 70 -7.70 14.15 3.82
N ILE A 71 -7.19 12.96 4.11
CA ILE A 71 -7.05 11.88 3.12
C ILE A 71 -8.43 11.39 2.67
N ALA A 72 -9.40 11.25 3.59
CA ALA A 72 -10.76 10.85 3.25
C ALA A 72 -11.51 11.88 2.40
N ALA A 73 -11.07 13.14 2.42
CA ALA A 73 -11.63 14.21 1.59
C ALA A 73 -11.09 14.21 0.15
N PHE A 74 -10.06 13.39 -0.16
CA PHE A 74 -9.58 13.25 -1.54
C PHE A 74 -10.72 12.76 -2.44
N LYS A 75 -10.82 13.37 -3.62
CA LYS A 75 -11.85 13.03 -4.60
C LYS A 75 -11.72 11.55 -4.98
N ARG A 76 -12.85 10.88 -5.21
CA ARG A 76 -12.87 9.52 -5.74
C ARG A 76 -14.01 9.37 -6.75
N PRO A 77 -13.81 8.62 -7.85
CA PRO A 77 -14.88 8.38 -8.79
C PRO A 77 -15.92 7.41 -8.21
N LYS A 78 -17.17 7.54 -8.66
CA LYS A 78 -18.28 6.65 -8.26
C LYS A 78 -18.25 5.29 -8.97
N LYS A 79 -17.65 5.25 -10.16
CA LYS A 79 -17.48 4.05 -10.99
C LYS A 79 -16.04 3.98 -11.47
N TRP A 80 -15.51 2.77 -11.60
CA TRP A 80 -14.15 2.54 -12.10
C TRP A 80 -14.14 1.35 -13.05
N LYS A 81 -13.47 1.49 -14.19
CA LYS A 81 -13.21 0.36 -15.10
C LYS A 81 -11.82 -0.19 -14.81
N TRP A 82 -11.72 -1.49 -14.63
CA TRP A 82 -10.44 -2.17 -14.44
C TRP A 82 -9.40 -1.77 -15.50
N ASN A 83 -8.16 -1.52 -15.07
CA ASN A 83 -7.03 -1.13 -15.90
C ASN A 83 -7.18 0.15 -16.74
N GLN A 84 -8.20 0.98 -16.48
CA GLN A 84 -8.27 2.28 -17.13
C GLN A 84 -7.15 3.21 -16.66
N SER A 85 -6.88 4.28 -17.41
CA SER A 85 -5.85 5.24 -17.03
C SER A 85 -6.10 5.81 -15.63
N ARG A 86 -5.01 6.02 -14.88
CA ARG A 86 -5.02 6.55 -13.51
C ARG A 86 -4.75 8.06 -13.47
N ASP A 87 -4.60 8.73 -14.61
CA ASP A 87 -4.28 10.18 -14.69
C ASP A 87 -5.28 11.04 -13.91
N LYS A 88 -6.57 10.73 -14.04
CA LYS A 88 -7.62 11.41 -13.28
C LYS A 88 -7.50 11.21 -11.76
N LEU A 89 -6.94 10.08 -11.31
CA LEU A 89 -6.67 9.87 -9.89
C LEU A 89 -5.47 10.69 -9.41
N VAL A 90 -4.47 10.92 -10.29
CA VAL A 90 -3.36 11.82 -9.99
C VAL A 90 -3.87 13.24 -9.72
N GLU A 91 -4.80 13.73 -10.56
CA GLU A 91 -5.49 15.02 -10.30
C GLU A 91 -6.27 15.04 -8.97
N TYR A 92 -6.65 13.86 -8.45
CA TYR A 92 -7.40 13.71 -7.19
C TYR A 92 -6.50 13.52 -5.97
N GLY A 93 -5.18 13.44 -6.18
CA GLY A 93 -4.18 13.30 -5.13
C GLY A 93 -3.42 11.98 -5.16
N GLU A 94 -3.64 11.09 -6.13
CA GLU A 94 -2.85 9.88 -6.26
C GLU A 94 -1.38 10.19 -6.55
N GLY A 95 -0.50 9.47 -5.86
CA GLY A 95 0.93 9.74 -5.90
C GLY A 95 1.37 10.92 -5.05
N THR A 96 0.48 11.55 -4.28
CA THR A 96 0.88 12.58 -3.30
C THR A 96 1.71 11.93 -2.18
N PRO A 97 2.95 12.40 -1.92
CA PRO A 97 3.73 11.97 -0.77
C PRO A 97 3.13 12.51 0.52
N LEU A 98 2.85 11.64 1.49
CA LEU A 98 2.20 12.02 2.74
C LEU A 98 2.75 11.27 3.95
N ARG A 99 2.49 11.85 5.12
CA ARG A 99 2.84 11.30 6.43
C ARG A 99 1.69 11.42 7.40
N VAL A 100 1.44 10.39 8.20
CA VAL A 100 0.44 10.38 9.27
C VAL A 100 1.05 9.87 10.57
N SER A 101 0.58 10.38 11.70
CA SER A 101 0.93 9.85 13.03
C SER A 101 -0.33 9.30 13.70
N LEU A 102 -0.42 7.97 13.83
CA LEU A 102 -1.63 7.24 14.22
C LEU A 102 -1.27 6.02 15.08
N TYR A 103 -2.25 5.47 15.78
CA TYR A 103 -2.07 4.22 16.52
C TYR A 103 -2.26 3.01 15.61
N LEU A 104 -1.31 2.08 15.61
CA LEU A 104 -1.42 0.81 14.90
C LEU A 104 -2.42 -0.11 15.62
N GLN A 105 -3.57 -0.35 14.99
CA GLN A 105 -4.69 -1.10 15.59
C GLN A 105 -4.55 -2.61 15.37
N ALA A 106 -4.22 -2.99 14.14
CA ALA A 106 -4.15 -4.36 13.68
C ALA A 106 -3.19 -4.45 12.50
N VAL A 107 -2.61 -5.64 12.34
CA VAL A 107 -1.78 -6.02 11.20
C VAL A 107 -2.29 -7.34 10.69
N SER A 108 -2.49 -7.42 9.39
CA SER A 108 -2.85 -8.67 8.72
C SER A 108 -2.02 -8.84 7.46
N LYS A 109 -1.92 -10.09 7.06
CA LYS A 109 -1.50 -10.53 5.74
C LYS A 109 -2.55 -11.52 5.25
N TYR A 110 -2.53 -11.83 3.96
CA TYR A 110 -3.38 -12.87 3.44
C TYR A 110 -2.73 -14.25 3.64
N ASP A 111 -3.26 -15.05 4.57
CA ASP A 111 -2.69 -16.37 4.92
C ASP A 111 -2.72 -17.38 3.75
N ARG A 112 -3.69 -17.22 2.84
CA ARG A 112 -3.86 -18.03 1.61
C ARG A 112 -4.11 -17.19 0.36
N GLY A 113 -4.17 -15.88 0.55
CA GLY A 113 -4.67 -14.93 -0.45
C GLY A 113 -3.48 -14.28 -1.11
N SER A 114 -3.32 -14.59 -2.36
CA SER A 114 -2.25 -14.05 -3.13
C SER A 114 -2.73 -12.79 -3.84
N GLU A 115 -2.00 -11.69 -3.76
CA GLU A 115 -2.42 -10.47 -4.46
C GLU A 115 -1.98 -10.47 -5.91
N ALA A 116 -2.83 -9.93 -6.77
CA ALA A 116 -2.56 -9.82 -8.21
C ALA A 116 -1.30 -8.99 -8.50
N CYS A 117 -1.03 -7.97 -7.67
CA CYS A 117 0.21 -7.19 -7.73
C CYS A 117 1.45 -8.02 -7.39
N ASN A 118 1.30 -9.07 -6.59
CA ASN A 118 2.35 -10.00 -6.20
C ASN A 118 2.18 -11.35 -6.91
N CYS A 119 1.63 -11.31 -8.13
CA CYS A 119 1.58 -12.45 -9.05
C CYS A 119 0.79 -13.65 -8.55
N ASN A 120 -0.12 -13.42 -7.62
CA ASN A 120 -0.82 -14.49 -6.95
C ASN A 120 0.12 -15.56 -6.34
N LEU A 121 1.32 -15.14 -5.92
CA LEU A 121 2.23 -15.96 -5.14
C LEU A 121 1.78 -16.06 -3.68
N THR A 122 2.02 -17.22 -3.07
CA THR A 122 1.68 -17.50 -1.67
C THR A 122 2.92 -17.39 -0.78
N GLY A 123 2.73 -17.35 0.55
CA GLY A 123 3.84 -17.26 1.50
C GLY A 123 4.14 -15.83 1.94
N GLU A 124 4.77 -15.69 3.11
CA GLU A 124 4.94 -14.39 3.78
C GLU A 124 5.71 -13.37 2.96
N VAL A 125 6.79 -13.80 2.30
CA VAL A 125 7.67 -12.94 1.48
C VAL A 125 6.96 -12.31 0.27
N ASN A 126 5.77 -12.80 -0.10
CA ASN A 126 5.00 -12.36 -1.26
C ASN A 126 3.79 -11.49 -0.88
N ASN A 127 3.54 -11.25 0.40
CA ASN A 127 2.34 -10.58 0.88
C ASN A 127 2.55 -9.08 1.10
N ASP A 128 1.55 -8.28 0.76
CA ASP A 128 1.46 -6.95 1.35
C ASP A 128 1.12 -7.11 2.84
N TYR A 129 1.72 -6.29 3.70
CA TYR A 129 1.32 -6.19 5.10
C TYR A 129 0.33 -5.06 5.27
N HIS A 130 -0.91 -5.41 5.62
CA HIS A 130 -2.01 -4.49 5.81
C HIS A 130 -1.97 -3.94 7.23
N LEU A 131 -1.80 -2.63 7.36
CA LEU A 131 -1.79 -1.90 8.62
C LEU A 131 -3.11 -1.14 8.77
N VAL A 132 -3.82 -1.40 9.86
CA VAL A 132 -5.02 -0.64 10.25
C VAL A 132 -4.61 0.47 11.21
N LEU A 133 -4.77 1.73 10.80
CA LEU A 133 -4.31 2.89 11.56
C LEU A 133 -5.48 3.71 12.12
N GLY A 134 -5.48 3.95 13.43
CA GLY A 134 -6.55 4.61 14.17
C GLY A 134 -6.11 5.88 14.88
N ARG A 135 -7.04 6.82 15.10
CA ARG A 135 -6.75 8.06 15.87
C ARG A 135 -6.56 7.83 17.37
N THR A 136 -7.13 6.75 17.90
CA THR A 136 -7.06 6.35 19.31
C THR A 136 -6.61 4.90 19.39
N LYS A 137 -6.20 4.44 20.57
CA LYS A 137 -5.76 3.05 20.80
C LYS A 137 -6.84 1.99 20.53
N ASN A 138 -8.12 2.39 20.52
CA ASN A 138 -9.28 1.51 20.37
C ASN A 138 -10.20 1.97 19.22
N ALA A 139 -9.62 2.60 18.18
CA ALA A 139 -10.42 3.13 17.09
C ALA A 139 -11.06 1.98 16.30
N ALA A 140 -12.39 2.03 16.14
CA ALA A 140 -13.09 1.07 15.29
C ALA A 140 -12.61 1.18 13.83
N GLU A 141 -12.54 0.05 13.13
CA GLU A 141 -11.96 -0.03 11.78
C GLU A 141 -12.65 0.90 10.78
N LYS A 142 -13.96 1.14 10.89
CA LYS A 142 -14.72 2.11 10.07
C LYS A 142 -14.21 3.56 10.15
N TYR A 143 -13.41 3.88 11.15
CA TYR A 143 -12.77 5.18 11.31
C TYR A 143 -11.26 5.16 11.03
N SER A 144 -10.73 4.03 10.57
CA SER A 144 -9.31 3.82 10.30
C SER A 144 -8.89 4.28 8.89
N LEU A 145 -7.58 4.45 8.74
CA LEU A 145 -6.87 4.55 7.48
C LEU A 145 -6.07 3.26 7.27
N THR A 146 -6.08 2.71 6.07
CA THR A 146 -5.21 1.59 5.72
C THR A 146 -3.89 2.10 5.17
N ALA A 147 -2.80 1.51 5.63
CA ALA A 147 -1.49 1.61 5.02
C ALA A 147 -1.01 0.20 4.66
N GLU A 148 -0.26 0.05 3.58
CA GLU A 148 0.20 -1.26 3.11
C GLU A 148 1.71 -1.22 2.80
N ILE A 149 2.43 -2.20 3.34
CA ILE A 149 3.85 -2.40 3.03
C ILE A 149 3.93 -3.46 1.93
N SER A 150 4.34 -3.04 0.73
CA SER A 150 4.52 -3.94 -0.42
C SER A 150 5.82 -4.75 -0.31
N PRO A 151 5.83 -6.05 -0.66
CA PRO A 151 7.02 -6.89 -0.63
C PRO A 151 8.18 -6.37 -1.50
N ARG A 152 7.89 -5.53 -2.52
CA ARG A 152 8.94 -4.89 -3.33
C ARG A 152 9.82 -3.91 -2.57
N ILE A 153 9.33 -3.39 -1.44
CA ILE A 153 10.08 -2.47 -0.59
C ILE A 153 10.16 -2.96 0.85
N HIS A 154 9.86 -4.24 1.10
CA HIS A 154 10.08 -4.85 2.40
C HIS A 154 11.54 -4.68 2.83
N ARG A 155 11.70 -4.34 4.11
CA ARG A 155 12.99 -4.27 4.77
C ARG A 155 13.11 -5.47 5.69
N THR A 156 14.32 -6.00 5.86
CA THR A 156 14.57 -7.22 6.66
C THR A 156 13.95 -7.16 8.05
N ASN A 157 13.96 -5.97 8.67
CA ASN A 157 13.48 -5.75 10.04
C ASN A 157 11.97 -5.42 10.16
N TRP A 158 11.24 -5.39 9.05
CA TRP A 158 9.80 -5.10 9.02
C TRP A 158 9.00 -6.40 8.91
N THR A 159 9.25 -7.37 9.79
CA THR A 159 8.55 -8.67 9.76
C THR A 159 7.10 -8.55 10.20
N HIS A 160 6.25 -9.46 9.72
CA HIS A 160 4.83 -9.48 10.09
C HIS A 160 4.64 -9.64 11.61
N ASP A 161 5.43 -10.50 12.25
CA ASP A 161 5.33 -10.75 13.69
C ASP A 161 5.69 -9.51 14.51
N ARG A 162 6.73 -8.77 14.10
CA ARG A 162 7.11 -7.52 14.75
C ARG A 162 6.02 -6.46 14.63
N LEU A 163 5.46 -6.30 13.43
CA LEU A 163 4.35 -5.39 13.18
C LEU A 163 3.11 -5.78 14.00
N LYS A 164 2.81 -7.08 14.11
CA LYS A 164 1.73 -7.58 14.97
C LYS A 164 1.97 -7.28 16.44
N GLU A 165 3.20 -7.39 16.93
CA GLU A 165 3.54 -7.05 18.31
C GLU A 165 3.31 -5.56 18.60
N LEU A 166 3.76 -4.68 17.70
CA LEU A 166 3.45 -3.24 17.77
C LEU A 166 1.94 -2.96 17.77
N ALA A 167 1.17 -3.72 16.98
CA ALA A 167 -0.28 -3.60 16.93
C ALA A 167 -0.96 -4.06 18.24
N LYS A 168 -0.47 -5.12 18.90
CA LYS A 168 -0.98 -5.55 20.21
C LYS A 168 -0.76 -4.45 21.26
N GLN A 169 0.40 -3.80 21.22
CA GLN A 169 0.75 -2.71 22.13
C GLN A 169 0.02 -1.40 21.81
N LYS A 170 -0.73 -1.35 20.70
CA LYS A 170 -1.31 -0.11 20.16
C LYS A 170 -0.24 0.97 20.05
N ALA A 171 0.89 0.62 19.45
CA ALA A 171 2.01 1.53 19.27
C ALA A 171 1.56 2.79 18.51
N TYR A 172 2.05 3.96 18.93
CA TYR A 172 1.87 5.19 18.17
C TYR A 172 2.95 5.26 17.11
N VAL A 173 2.56 5.29 15.84
CA VAL A 173 3.44 5.15 14.69
C VAL A 173 3.33 6.34 13.76
N ARG A 174 4.43 6.68 13.10
CA ARG A 174 4.50 7.67 12.01
C ARG A 174 4.77 6.93 10.72
N VAL A 175 3.85 7.06 9.77
CA VAL A 175 3.83 6.29 8.52
C VAL A 175 3.97 7.25 7.36
N THR A 176 4.98 7.04 6.52
CA THR A 176 5.24 7.85 5.32
C THR A 176 5.15 6.97 4.07
N GLY A 177 4.53 7.51 3.03
CA GLY A 177 4.42 6.83 1.75
C GLY A 177 3.60 7.64 0.77
N TRP A 178 2.93 6.92 -0.13
CA TRP A 178 2.20 7.51 -1.24
C TRP A 178 0.69 7.38 -1.06
N ALA A 179 -0.04 8.47 -1.28
CA ALA A 179 -1.48 8.41 -1.44
C ALA A 179 -1.82 7.54 -2.66
N MET A 180 -2.68 6.55 -2.46
CA MET A 180 -3.06 5.64 -3.53
C MET A 180 -4.52 5.20 -3.34
N LEU A 181 -5.34 5.37 -4.36
CA LEU A 181 -6.73 4.92 -4.30
C LEU A 181 -6.78 3.45 -4.69
N ASP A 182 -7.24 2.61 -3.76
CA ASP A 182 -7.45 1.21 -4.07
C ASP A 182 -8.76 1.03 -4.85
N THR A 183 -8.63 1.08 -6.17
CA THR A 183 -9.75 1.10 -7.11
C THR A 183 -10.51 -0.22 -7.19
N ARG A 184 -9.93 -1.32 -6.67
CA ARG A 184 -10.62 -2.62 -6.55
C ARG A 184 -11.89 -2.55 -5.71
N HIS A 185 -11.94 -1.60 -4.78
CA HIS A 185 -13.06 -1.43 -3.86
C HIS A 185 -14.10 -0.39 -4.32
N ILE A 186 -13.93 0.21 -5.50
CA ILE A 186 -14.91 1.15 -6.02
C ILE A 186 -16.17 0.38 -6.43
N GLY A 187 -17.26 0.62 -5.70
CA GLY A 187 -18.54 -0.07 -5.89
C GLY A 187 -18.90 -0.99 -4.72
N ASP A 188 -17.97 -1.23 -3.78
CA ASP A 188 -18.26 -1.96 -2.55
C ASP A 188 -19.34 -1.22 -1.74
N LYS A 189 -20.40 -1.95 -1.36
CA LYS A 189 -21.57 -1.37 -0.66
C LYS A 189 -21.22 -0.87 0.74
N HIS A 190 -20.19 -1.43 1.38
CA HIS A 190 -19.81 -1.14 2.76
C HIS A 190 -18.29 -1.03 2.90
N PRO A 191 -17.72 0.19 2.89
CA PRO A 191 -16.31 0.35 3.21
C PRO A 191 -16.09 0.00 4.69
N ILE A 192 -15.25 -0.99 4.95
CA ILE A 192 -14.86 -1.40 6.32
C ILE A 192 -14.06 -0.30 7.03
N ARG A 193 -13.49 0.64 6.26
CA ARG A 193 -12.57 1.71 6.66
C ARG A 193 -13.09 3.09 6.25
N ARG A 194 -12.51 4.16 6.79
CA ARG A 194 -13.00 5.53 6.57
C ARG A 194 -12.93 5.96 5.11
N THR A 195 -11.96 5.44 4.36
CA THR A 195 -11.72 5.77 2.94
C THR A 195 -11.02 4.62 2.22
N HIS A 196 -11.22 4.51 0.90
CA HIS A 196 -10.46 3.58 0.05
C HIS A 196 -9.11 4.15 -0.39
N TRP A 197 -8.84 5.43 -0.13
CA TRP A 197 -7.50 5.99 -0.20
C TRP A 197 -6.63 5.34 0.89
N LYS A 198 -5.44 4.91 0.51
CA LYS A 198 -4.47 4.24 1.36
C LYS A 198 -3.14 4.99 1.32
N ILE A 199 -2.28 4.67 2.29
CA ILE A 199 -0.84 4.89 2.14
C ILE A 199 -0.27 3.62 1.51
N HIS A 200 0.00 3.63 0.21
CA HIS A 200 0.53 2.47 -0.48
C HIS A 200 1.50 2.89 -1.59
N PRO A 201 2.76 2.42 -1.56
CA PRO A 201 3.34 1.59 -0.50
C PRO A 201 3.92 2.48 0.62
N VAL A 202 4.05 1.90 1.82
CA VAL A 202 4.71 2.53 2.97
C VAL A 202 6.23 2.48 2.80
N THR A 203 6.88 3.64 2.78
CA THR A 203 8.32 3.78 2.51
C THR A 203 9.16 4.03 3.77
N GLN A 204 8.53 4.54 4.82
CA GLN A 204 9.11 4.74 6.14
C GLN A 204 8.04 4.51 7.22
N LEU A 205 8.43 3.80 8.27
CA LEU A 205 7.60 3.49 9.43
C LEU A 205 8.45 3.74 10.66
N GLU A 206 7.98 4.64 11.52
CA GLU A 206 8.66 5.00 12.76
C GLU A 206 7.71 4.74 13.93
N VAL A 207 8.28 4.39 15.06
CA VAL A 207 7.56 4.12 16.30
C VAL A 207 7.90 5.23 17.29
N CYS A 208 6.89 5.74 17.96
CA CYS A 208 7.06 6.65 19.09
C CYS A 208 7.59 5.85 20.28
N THR A 209 8.83 6.13 20.71
CA THR A 209 9.51 5.44 21.82
C THR A 209 9.39 6.18 23.15
N THR A 210 8.61 7.25 23.16
CA THR A 210 8.33 8.08 24.32
C THR A 210 6.82 8.36 24.45
N THR A 211 6.43 9.51 25.00
CA THR A 211 5.04 9.95 25.07
C THR A 211 4.52 10.43 23.71
N LYS A 212 3.23 10.18 23.43
CA LYS A 212 2.55 10.70 22.23
C LYS A 212 2.71 12.22 22.11
N SER A 213 2.61 12.97 23.20
CA SER A 213 2.72 14.43 23.18
C SER A 213 4.09 14.89 22.67
N GLN A 214 5.19 14.24 23.06
CA GLN A 214 6.52 14.53 22.54
C GLN A 214 6.67 14.10 21.06
N CYS A 215 6.07 12.98 20.68
CA CYS A 215 6.03 12.54 19.29
C CYS A 215 5.23 13.49 18.38
N ASP A 216 4.14 14.08 18.88
CA ASP A 216 3.36 15.08 18.16
C ASP A 216 4.15 16.38 17.90
N THR A 217 5.16 16.71 18.71
CA THR A 217 6.07 17.84 18.44
C THR A 217 7.19 17.51 17.45
N GLY A 218 7.25 16.26 16.98
CA GLY A 218 8.25 15.79 16.00
C GLY A 218 9.46 15.09 16.60
N THR A 219 9.55 14.95 17.93
CA THR A 219 10.69 14.33 18.65
C THR A 219 10.34 12.94 19.19
N GLY A 220 11.31 12.05 19.40
CA GLY A 220 11.07 10.72 20.00
C GLY A 220 10.51 9.67 19.04
N TRP A 221 10.72 9.87 17.74
CA TRP A 221 10.46 8.88 16.70
C TRP A 221 11.73 8.05 16.45
N THR A 222 11.58 6.73 16.42
CA THR A 222 12.65 5.81 16.05
C THR A 222 12.20 5.03 14.81
N PRO A 223 12.99 5.00 13.72
CA PRO A 223 12.69 4.14 12.58
C PRO A 223 12.53 2.68 13.01
N LEU A 224 11.53 1.98 12.45
CA LEU A 224 11.28 0.58 12.81
C LEU A 224 12.50 -0.31 12.53
N GLU A 225 13.25 -0.02 11.47
CA GLU A 225 14.49 -0.73 11.14
C GLU A 225 15.57 -0.63 12.24
N ASP A 226 15.57 0.45 13.02
CA ASP A 226 16.60 0.76 14.03
C ASP A 226 16.21 0.32 15.44
N LEU A 227 14.96 -0.09 15.63
CA LEU A 227 14.53 -0.67 16.89
C LEU A 227 15.22 -2.05 17.11
N PRO A 228 15.45 -2.46 18.36
CA PRO A 228 15.97 -3.80 18.68
C PRO A 228 14.98 -4.92 18.36
#